data_AF-A0AA35ZZB0-F1
#
_entry.id   AF-A0AA35ZZB0-F1
#
_cell.length_a   1.000
_cell.length_b   1.000
_cell.length_c   1.000
_cell.angle_alpha   90.00
_cell.angle_beta   90.00
_cell.angle_gamma   90.00
#
_symmetry.space_group_name_H-M   'P 1'
#
loop_
_entity.id
_entity.type
_entity.pdbx_description
1 polymer ?
#
loop_
_entity_poly.entity_id
_entity_poly.type
_entity_poly.pdbx_seq_one_letter_code
_entity_poly.pdbx_strand_id
1 'polypeptide(L)'
;MKRIVALFLLVAASNAIPIPIGLYKGEGGECNYDRHLIPRPHSVSILEFGAVGDGKTVNTVAFQNAIFYLKSFADKGGAQLYVPSGQWLTGSFSLTSHLTLFLEKEAIILGSQDVDHWKVIEALPSYGRGIDLPGQRYSSLINGDNLNDVVITGDNGVIDGQGSVWWESFDSHTLNYSRPNIVEFINCKDVVVSNITFLNPPSWTIHPVYCSNVLVQNITAISPPESPYTSGLVPDSCDGVCIENSNISMGHDAICLKSGWDEYGIAYGRATTNVHVKGVRLESFSGSGLGFGSEMSGGISDVIVENVKLHDSLTGIGFFTSKGRGGYIKDVVISHVSFHNVVLAIEVTGEDNVHADDEYDPDAFPVIQHITFNNMTGLNITSPGRLFGIHESPFTSICLSNVSLVLTTSSSSSWLCSNVLGFSDNVSPMPCFQLQTFPWNSSACFPASSTSRIASL
;
A
#
# COMPACT_ATOMS: atom_id res chain seq x y z
N MET A 1 39.29 68.42 -21.82
CA MET A 1 39.74 67.50 -20.74
C MET A 1 38.75 66.34 -20.67
N LYS A 2 39.18 65.16 -21.12
CA LYS A 2 38.38 63.93 -21.14
C LYS A 2 38.33 63.35 -19.72
N ARG A 3 37.14 63.05 -19.19
CA ARG A 3 36.98 62.12 -18.05
C ARG A 3 36.31 60.86 -18.59
N ILE A 4 37.12 59.82 -18.72
CA ILE A 4 36.66 58.45 -18.96
C ILE A 4 36.38 57.88 -17.57
N VAL A 5 35.13 57.55 -17.30
CA VAL A 5 34.74 56.70 -16.17
C VAL A 5 34.45 55.33 -16.77
N ALA A 6 35.33 54.36 -16.53
CA ALA A 6 35.12 52.98 -16.89
C ALA A 6 34.18 52.35 -15.85
N LEU A 7 32.95 52.06 -16.25
CA LEU A 7 32.00 51.28 -15.46
C LEU A 7 32.20 49.81 -15.83
N PHE A 8 32.86 49.05 -14.95
CA PHE A 8 32.94 47.58 -15.07
C PHE A 8 31.59 46.99 -14.67
N LEU A 9 30.79 46.61 -15.65
CA LEU A 9 29.63 45.72 -15.47
C LEU A 9 30.15 44.28 -15.37
N LEU A 10 30.27 43.76 -14.15
CA LEU A 10 30.39 42.32 -13.91
C LEU A 10 29.01 41.69 -14.15
N VAL A 11 28.81 41.15 -15.36
CA VAL A 11 27.73 40.21 -15.62
C VAL A 11 28.20 38.84 -15.15
N ALA A 12 27.79 38.45 -13.94
CA ALA A 12 27.87 37.06 -13.51
C ALA A 12 26.81 36.27 -14.27
N ALA A 13 27.18 35.74 -15.44
CA ALA A 13 26.37 34.76 -16.15
C ALA A 13 26.48 33.42 -15.40
N SER A 14 25.62 33.19 -14.40
CA SER A 14 25.39 31.84 -13.90
C SER A 14 24.51 31.10 -14.90
N ASN A 15 25.13 30.56 -15.96
CA ASN A 15 24.52 29.51 -16.76
C ASN A 15 24.59 28.21 -15.96
N ALA A 16 23.71 28.07 -14.96
CA ALA A 16 23.30 26.77 -14.48
C ALA A 16 22.07 26.38 -15.30
N ILE A 17 22.30 25.74 -16.44
CA ILE A 17 21.25 24.97 -17.11
C ILE A 17 20.94 23.82 -16.14
N PRO A 18 19.72 23.71 -15.58
CA PRO A 18 19.35 22.51 -14.87
C PRO A 18 19.25 21.42 -15.94
N ILE A 19 20.21 20.50 -15.94
CA ILE A 19 20.08 19.25 -16.67
C ILE A 19 18.87 18.54 -16.04
N PRO A 20 17.86 18.11 -16.82
CA PRO A 20 16.75 17.35 -16.27
C PRO A 20 17.31 16.02 -15.79
N ILE A 21 17.45 15.87 -14.47
CA ILE A 21 17.77 14.58 -13.85
C ILE A 21 16.47 13.78 -13.97
N GLY A 22 16.43 12.88 -14.95
CA GLY A 22 15.36 11.89 -15.07
C GLY A 22 15.27 11.05 -13.80
N LEU A 23 14.03 10.69 -13.44
CA LEU A 23 13.72 9.76 -12.36
C LEU A 23 14.58 8.50 -12.53
N TYR A 24 15.55 8.32 -11.63
CA TYR A 24 16.42 7.14 -11.62
C TYR A 24 15.55 5.90 -11.43
N LYS A 25 15.71 4.90 -12.31
CA LYS A 25 15.19 3.55 -12.10
C LYS A 25 16.08 2.87 -11.07
N GLY A 26 15.54 2.54 -9.90
CA GLY A 26 16.19 1.59 -9.02
C GLY A 26 16.19 0.22 -9.70
N GLU A 27 17.35 -0.30 -10.06
CA GLU A 27 17.48 -1.71 -10.43
C GLU A 27 17.47 -2.52 -9.12
N GLY A 28 16.46 -3.39 -8.92
CA GLY A 28 16.50 -4.43 -7.87
C GLY A 28 15.47 -4.37 -6.75
N GLY A 29 14.33 -3.68 -6.91
CA GLY A 29 13.22 -3.72 -5.94
C GLY A 29 13.47 -2.98 -4.62
N GLU A 30 14.71 -2.61 -4.30
CA GLU A 30 15.04 -1.80 -3.13
C GLU A 30 14.57 -0.34 -3.30
N CYS A 31 14.12 0.24 -2.19
CA CYS A 31 13.84 1.67 -2.06
C CYS A 31 15.17 2.44 -2.13
N ASN A 32 15.70 2.65 -3.33
CA ASN A 32 16.94 3.39 -3.56
C ASN A 32 16.69 4.69 -4.32
N TYR A 33 15.53 5.28 -4.06
CA TYR A 33 15.05 6.48 -4.73
C TYR A 33 15.34 7.69 -3.85
N ASP A 34 16.44 8.40 -4.12
CA ASP A 34 16.57 9.79 -3.67
C ASP A 34 15.67 10.67 -4.54
N ARG A 35 14.35 10.53 -4.37
CA ARG A 35 13.34 11.33 -5.07
C ARG A 35 13.20 12.67 -4.36
N HIS A 36 14.13 13.57 -4.63
CA HIS A 36 13.87 14.98 -4.43
C HIS A 36 12.71 15.40 -5.34
N LEU A 37 11.56 15.71 -4.74
CA LEU A 37 10.42 16.26 -5.46
C LEU A 37 10.83 17.60 -6.07
N ILE A 38 10.90 17.64 -7.40
CA ILE A 38 11.21 18.87 -8.13
C ILE A 38 9.98 19.76 -8.07
N PRO A 39 10.08 21.01 -7.56
CA PRO A 39 8.96 21.94 -7.56
C PRO A 39 8.41 22.16 -8.96
N ARG A 40 7.08 22.14 -9.10
CA ARG A 40 6.43 22.39 -10.38
C ARG A 40 6.61 23.87 -10.76
N PRO A 41 6.84 24.18 -12.04
CA PRO A 41 7.10 25.56 -12.48
C PRO A 41 5.85 26.46 -12.41
N HIS A 42 4.65 25.87 -12.35
CA HIS A 42 3.39 26.59 -12.18
C HIS A 42 2.66 26.13 -10.92
N SER A 43 2.02 27.05 -10.21
CA SER A 43 1.25 26.76 -9.00
C SER A 43 0.05 27.70 -8.94
N VAL A 44 -1.11 27.17 -8.56
CA VAL A 44 -2.35 27.93 -8.31
C VAL A 44 -3.01 27.45 -7.03
N SER A 45 -3.69 28.34 -6.33
CA SER A 45 -4.50 28.00 -5.16
C SER A 45 -5.89 27.54 -5.56
N ILE A 46 -6.45 26.58 -4.83
CA ILE A 46 -7.85 26.14 -5.01
C ILE A 46 -8.85 27.31 -4.80
N LEU A 47 -8.47 28.33 -4.03
CA LEU A 47 -9.25 29.57 -3.83
C LEU A 47 -9.49 30.34 -5.14
N GLU A 48 -8.57 30.26 -6.10
CA GLU A 48 -8.68 30.94 -7.40
C GLU A 48 -9.83 30.37 -8.25
N PHE A 49 -10.33 29.18 -7.88
CA PHE A 49 -11.43 28.47 -8.55
C PHE A 49 -12.74 28.55 -7.77
N GLY A 50 -12.82 29.46 -6.78
CA GLY A 50 -14.04 29.73 -6.02
C GLY A 50 -14.31 28.75 -4.88
N ALA A 51 -13.32 27.95 -4.48
CA ALA A 51 -13.47 27.09 -3.31
C ALA A 51 -13.58 27.89 -2.01
N VAL A 52 -14.33 27.34 -1.05
CA VAL A 52 -14.53 27.92 0.28
C VAL A 52 -14.16 26.87 1.33
N GLY A 53 -13.16 27.19 2.14
CA GLY A 53 -12.58 26.31 3.16
C GLY A 53 -13.32 26.28 4.50
N ASP A 54 -14.66 26.31 4.48
CA ASP A 54 -15.53 26.42 5.67
C ASP A 54 -16.03 25.07 6.22
N GLY A 55 -15.65 23.96 5.59
CA GLY A 55 -16.08 22.59 5.92
C GLY A 55 -17.53 22.27 5.56
N LYS A 56 -18.22 23.16 4.83
CA LYS A 56 -19.64 23.02 4.48
C LYS A 56 -19.92 23.18 3.00
N THR A 57 -19.21 24.09 2.35
CA THR A 57 -19.33 24.33 0.92
C THR A 57 -18.76 23.14 0.15
N VAL A 58 -19.56 22.56 -0.76
CA VAL A 58 -19.11 21.45 -1.61
C VAL A 58 -18.23 22.00 -2.73
N ASN A 59 -16.93 21.71 -2.66
CA ASN A 59 -15.87 22.26 -3.51
C ASN A 59 -15.55 21.41 -4.74
N THR A 60 -16.34 20.36 -5.03
CA THR A 60 -16.07 19.41 -6.12
C THR A 60 -15.82 20.10 -7.47
N VAL A 61 -16.66 21.08 -7.81
CA VAL A 61 -16.53 21.84 -9.06
C VAL A 61 -15.27 22.71 -9.06
N ALA A 62 -14.88 23.28 -7.92
CA ALA A 62 -13.65 24.07 -7.81
C ALA A 62 -12.41 23.19 -8.03
N PHE A 63 -12.37 21.99 -7.44
CA PHE A 63 -11.29 21.02 -7.68
C PHE A 63 -11.24 20.59 -9.14
N GLN A 64 -12.38 20.24 -9.74
CA GLN A 64 -12.46 19.85 -11.14
C GLN A 64 -11.99 20.96 -12.09
N ASN A 65 -12.41 22.21 -11.85
CA ASN A 65 -11.99 23.37 -12.65
C ASN A 65 -10.48 23.64 -12.50
N ALA A 66 -9.95 23.56 -11.28
CA ALA A 66 -8.53 23.72 -11.02
C ALA A 66 -7.69 22.68 -11.77
N ILE A 67 -8.07 21.41 -11.69
CA ILE A 67 -7.36 20.32 -12.37
C ILE A 67 -7.46 20.45 -13.89
N PHE A 68 -8.64 20.80 -14.40
CA PHE A 68 -8.83 21.06 -15.83
C PHE A 68 -7.91 22.16 -16.34
N TYR A 69 -7.78 23.27 -15.59
CA TYR A 69 -6.85 24.34 -15.91
C TYR A 69 -5.38 23.87 -15.85
N LEU A 70 -4.99 23.18 -14.78
CA LEU A 70 -3.62 22.73 -14.55
C LEU A 70 -3.13 21.70 -15.57
N LYS A 71 -4.05 20.91 -16.15
CA LYS A 71 -3.76 20.00 -17.27
C LYS A 71 -3.04 20.68 -18.44
N SER A 72 -3.29 21.98 -18.68
CA SER A 72 -2.64 22.76 -19.75
C SER A 72 -1.14 23.04 -19.54
N PHE A 73 -0.58 22.60 -18.40
CA PHE A 73 0.83 22.72 -18.03
C PHE A 73 1.57 21.37 -18.05
N ALA A 74 0.91 20.27 -18.41
CA ALA A 74 1.52 18.94 -18.47
C ALA A 74 2.82 18.93 -19.30
N ASP A 75 2.78 19.47 -20.52
CA ASP A 75 3.94 19.55 -21.43
C ASP A 75 4.93 20.69 -21.08
N LYS A 76 4.70 21.41 -19.97
CA LYS A 76 5.50 22.57 -19.52
C LYS A 76 6.23 22.30 -18.21
N GLY A 77 6.40 21.03 -17.85
CA GLY A 77 7.01 20.60 -16.58
C GLY A 77 6.00 20.35 -15.45
N GLY A 78 4.70 20.40 -15.75
CA GLY A 78 3.64 20.16 -14.79
C GLY A 78 3.24 21.38 -13.97
N ALA A 79 2.29 21.17 -13.06
CA ALA A 79 1.79 22.22 -12.19
C ALA A 79 1.40 21.70 -10.81
N GLN A 80 1.33 22.62 -9.85
CA GLN A 80 0.91 22.36 -8.50
C GLN A 80 -0.48 22.94 -8.25
N LEU A 81 -1.38 22.13 -7.69
CA LEU A 81 -2.58 22.59 -7.03
C LEU A 81 -2.29 22.76 -5.55
N TYR A 82 -2.33 24.00 -5.07
CA TYR A 82 -2.12 24.35 -3.68
C TYR A 82 -3.45 24.43 -2.92
N VAL A 83 -3.58 23.66 -1.84
CA VAL A 83 -4.73 23.66 -0.95
C VAL A 83 -4.31 24.31 0.38
N PRO A 84 -4.73 25.56 0.67
CA PRO A 84 -4.34 26.27 1.89
C PRO A 84 -5.01 25.70 3.14
N SER A 85 -4.57 26.17 4.30
CA SER A 85 -5.26 25.93 5.58
C SER A 85 -6.77 26.22 5.48
N GLY A 86 -7.59 25.32 6.01
CA GLY A 86 -9.05 25.34 5.87
C GLY A 86 -9.66 23.94 5.75
N GLN A 87 -10.99 23.88 5.75
CA GLN A 87 -11.74 22.63 5.61
C GLN A 87 -12.46 22.58 4.27
N TRP A 88 -12.10 21.63 3.42
CA TRP A 88 -12.49 21.59 2.01
C TRP A 88 -13.38 20.37 1.75
N LEU A 89 -14.69 20.52 2.01
CA LEU A 89 -15.67 19.48 1.71
C LEU A 89 -15.77 19.25 0.20
N THR A 90 -15.67 18.02 -0.25
CA THR A 90 -15.73 17.67 -1.67
C THR A 90 -16.24 16.25 -1.89
N GLY A 91 -16.89 16.05 -3.04
CA GLY A 91 -17.09 14.73 -3.63
C GLY A 91 -15.85 14.28 -4.40
N SER A 92 -16.03 13.24 -5.20
CA SER A 92 -14.95 12.66 -6.01
C SER A 92 -14.41 13.61 -7.08
N PHE A 93 -13.08 13.68 -7.21
CA PHE A 93 -12.41 14.39 -8.30
C PHE A 93 -11.18 13.62 -8.81
N SER A 94 -10.94 13.72 -10.13
CA SER A 94 -9.86 13.02 -10.82
C SER A 94 -8.66 13.94 -11.05
N LEU A 95 -7.46 13.48 -10.74
CA LEU A 95 -6.18 14.14 -11.00
C LEU A 95 -5.78 14.05 -12.48
N THR A 96 -4.66 14.69 -12.84
CA THR A 96 -4.07 14.63 -14.19
C THR A 96 -2.55 14.41 -14.12
N SER A 97 -1.92 14.02 -15.23
CA SER A 97 -0.47 13.79 -15.30
C SER A 97 0.33 15.06 -15.02
N HIS A 98 1.54 14.91 -14.50
CA HIS A 98 2.46 16.01 -14.13
C HIS A 98 1.85 16.99 -13.11
N LEU A 99 1.02 16.47 -12.20
CA LEU A 99 0.35 17.26 -11.18
C LEU A 99 0.99 17.00 -9.80
N THR A 100 1.17 18.07 -9.04
CA THR A 100 1.38 17.99 -7.59
C THR A 100 0.14 18.54 -6.87
N LEU A 101 -0.56 17.71 -6.11
CA LEU A 101 -1.55 18.16 -5.13
C LEU A 101 -0.82 18.43 -3.81
N PHE A 102 -0.74 19.69 -3.40
CA PHE A 102 -0.03 20.11 -2.19
C PHE A 102 -1.03 20.59 -1.13
N LEU A 103 -1.04 19.95 0.04
CA LEU A 103 -1.85 20.36 1.19
C LEU A 103 -0.99 21.11 2.21
N GLU A 104 -1.29 22.39 2.43
CA GLU A 104 -0.67 23.16 3.50
C GLU A 104 -0.96 22.54 4.87
N LYS A 105 -0.12 22.84 5.85
CA LYS A 105 -0.41 22.58 7.26
C LYS A 105 -1.81 23.11 7.60
N GLU A 106 -2.58 22.33 8.35
CA GLU A 106 -3.97 22.62 8.74
C GLU A 106 -4.99 22.67 7.57
N ALA A 107 -4.58 22.31 6.34
CA ALA A 107 -5.53 21.99 5.28
C ALA A 107 -6.17 20.62 5.55
N ILE A 108 -7.50 20.53 5.47
CA ILE A 108 -8.26 19.30 5.66
C ILE A 108 -9.18 19.13 4.46
N ILE A 109 -8.90 18.16 3.59
CA ILE A 109 -9.88 17.71 2.58
C ILE A 109 -10.87 16.79 3.28
N LEU A 110 -12.16 17.09 3.15
CA LEU A 110 -13.25 16.34 3.78
C LEU A 110 -14.04 15.60 2.69
N GLY A 111 -14.08 14.27 2.78
CA GLY A 111 -14.91 13.43 1.92
C GLY A 111 -16.39 13.64 2.22
N SER A 112 -17.20 13.91 1.19
CA SER A 112 -18.62 14.16 1.39
C SER A 112 -19.35 12.93 1.93
N GLN A 113 -20.22 13.14 2.92
CA GLN A 113 -21.12 12.12 3.45
C GLN A 113 -22.38 11.90 2.59
N ASP A 114 -22.59 12.73 1.57
CA ASP A 114 -23.68 12.56 0.61
C ASP A 114 -23.23 11.66 -0.54
N VAL A 115 -23.89 10.51 -0.68
CA VAL A 115 -23.58 9.47 -1.68
C VAL A 115 -23.72 9.98 -3.11
N ASP A 116 -24.56 10.97 -3.37
CA ASP A 116 -24.76 11.54 -4.72
C ASP A 116 -23.53 12.31 -5.22
N HIS A 117 -22.61 12.66 -4.32
CA HIS A 117 -21.33 13.29 -4.67
C HIS A 117 -20.25 12.28 -5.11
N TRP A 118 -20.57 10.99 -5.16
CA TRP A 118 -19.65 9.92 -5.52
C TRP A 118 -20.11 9.25 -6.80
N LYS A 119 -19.26 9.29 -7.83
CA LYS A 119 -19.61 8.71 -9.13
C LYS A 119 -19.61 7.18 -9.02
N VAL A 120 -20.63 6.53 -9.56
CA VAL A 120 -20.65 5.07 -9.71
C VAL A 120 -19.84 4.68 -10.95
N ILE A 121 -18.95 3.71 -10.80
CA ILE A 121 -18.06 3.18 -11.85
C ILE A 121 -18.04 1.65 -11.80
N GLU A 122 -17.58 1.05 -12.89
CA GLU A 122 -17.44 -0.40 -12.99
C GLU A 122 -16.42 -0.96 -11.98
N ALA A 123 -16.59 -2.24 -11.66
CA ALA A 123 -15.60 -3.02 -10.93
C ALA A 123 -14.24 -3.03 -11.65
N LEU A 124 -13.20 -3.34 -10.89
CA LEU A 124 -11.89 -3.58 -11.50
C LEU A 124 -11.92 -4.88 -12.31
N PRO A 125 -11.33 -4.90 -13.51
CA PRO A 125 -11.37 -6.08 -14.36
C PRO A 125 -10.68 -7.29 -13.73
N SER A 126 -9.68 -7.09 -12.86
CA SER A 126 -9.01 -8.18 -12.12
C SER A 126 -9.82 -8.70 -10.92
N TYR A 127 -10.98 -8.13 -10.63
CA TYR A 127 -11.88 -8.55 -9.55
C TYR A 127 -13.23 -9.08 -10.05
N GLY A 128 -13.63 -8.72 -11.28
CA GLY A 128 -14.92 -9.07 -11.88
C GLY A 128 -16.13 -8.33 -11.29
N ARG A 129 -16.06 -7.98 -10.00
CA ARG A 129 -17.13 -7.36 -9.20
C ARG A 129 -16.58 -6.40 -8.16
N GLY A 130 -17.47 -5.70 -7.47
CA GLY A 130 -17.12 -4.91 -6.30
C GLY A 130 -16.69 -5.78 -5.11
N ILE A 131 -15.82 -5.20 -4.28
CA ILE A 131 -15.21 -5.86 -3.11
C ILE A 131 -16.24 -6.07 -1.99
N ASP A 132 -17.09 -5.07 -1.72
CA ASP A 132 -18.13 -5.20 -0.69
C ASP A 132 -19.40 -5.86 -1.26
N LEU A 133 -19.75 -5.56 -2.51
CA LEU A 133 -20.99 -5.97 -3.15
C LEU A 133 -20.75 -6.38 -4.62
N PRO A 134 -21.50 -7.36 -5.15
CA PRO A 134 -21.45 -7.68 -6.57
C PRO A 134 -21.75 -6.46 -7.46
N GLY A 135 -21.06 -6.33 -8.59
CA GLY A 135 -21.30 -5.28 -9.58
C GLY A 135 -20.47 -4.01 -9.37
N GLN A 136 -21.11 -2.84 -9.54
CA GLN A 136 -20.46 -1.54 -9.58
C GLN A 136 -19.99 -1.04 -8.20
N ARG A 137 -19.15 0.01 -8.21
CA ARG A 137 -18.56 0.64 -7.02
C ARG A 137 -18.60 2.15 -7.11
N TYR A 138 -18.52 2.83 -5.97
CA TYR A 138 -18.27 4.26 -5.94
C TYR A 138 -16.80 4.56 -6.27
N SER A 139 -16.56 5.61 -7.06
CA SER A 139 -15.23 6.11 -7.38
C SER A 139 -14.56 6.70 -6.15
N SER A 140 -13.26 6.53 -6.00
CA SER A 140 -12.49 7.06 -4.86
C SER A 140 -12.50 8.60 -4.79
N LEU A 141 -12.32 9.16 -3.59
CA LEU A 141 -12.41 10.60 -3.33
C LEU A 141 -11.44 11.39 -4.22
N ILE A 142 -10.18 10.94 -4.23
CA ILE A 142 -9.13 11.42 -5.11
C ILE A 142 -8.73 10.25 -6.00
N ASN A 143 -8.92 10.38 -7.30
CA ASN A 143 -8.62 9.28 -8.22
C ASN A 143 -7.79 9.73 -9.43
N GLY A 144 -7.22 8.78 -10.14
CA GLY A 144 -6.55 9.02 -11.41
C GLY A 144 -6.40 7.73 -12.20
N ASP A 145 -6.69 7.77 -13.50
CA ASP A 145 -6.52 6.64 -14.40
C ASP A 145 -5.57 7.01 -15.55
N ASN A 146 -4.61 6.13 -15.83
CA ASN A 146 -3.61 6.27 -16.88
C ASN A 146 -2.80 7.58 -16.77
N LEU A 147 -2.37 7.91 -15.55
CA LEU A 147 -1.59 9.12 -15.27
C LEU A 147 -0.09 8.83 -15.19
N ASN A 148 0.73 9.82 -15.53
CA ASN A 148 2.18 9.77 -15.35
C ASN A 148 2.61 10.92 -14.46
N ASP A 149 3.56 10.68 -13.56
CA ASP A 149 4.19 11.71 -12.72
C ASP A 149 3.16 12.48 -11.88
N VAL A 150 2.60 11.81 -10.88
CA VAL A 150 1.56 12.36 -9.99
C VAL A 150 2.02 12.35 -8.56
N VAL A 151 1.91 13.49 -7.88
CA VAL A 151 2.37 13.68 -6.51
C VAL A 151 1.22 14.18 -5.65
N ILE A 152 0.97 13.51 -4.51
CA ILE A 152 0.15 14.04 -3.41
C ILE A 152 1.10 14.27 -2.23
N THR A 153 1.26 15.52 -1.82
CA THR A 153 2.13 15.86 -0.69
C THR A 153 1.67 17.10 0.05
N GLY A 154 2.45 17.57 1.03
CA GLY A 154 2.09 18.71 1.84
C GLY A 154 2.96 18.91 3.07
N ASP A 155 2.53 19.83 3.92
CA ASP A 155 3.13 20.08 5.24
C ASP A 155 2.32 19.37 6.32
N ASN A 156 2.09 18.07 6.13
CA ASN A 156 1.24 17.22 6.96
C ASN A 156 -0.24 17.70 7.02
N GLY A 157 -0.77 18.14 5.88
CA GLY A 157 -2.22 18.32 5.71
C GLY A 157 -2.98 17.00 5.80
N VAL A 158 -4.30 17.08 5.96
CA VAL A 158 -5.18 15.95 6.25
C VAL A 158 -6.13 15.68 5.08
N ILE A 159 -6.35 14.40 4.78
CA ILE A 159 -7.46 13.93 3.96
C ILE A 159 -8.31 13.01 4.84
N ASP A 160 -9.48 13.50 5.25
CA ASP A 160 -10.44 12.77 6.07
C ASP A 160 -11.58 12.26 5.18
N GLY A 161 -11.71 10.95 5.07
CA GLY A 161 -12.73 10.30 4.26
C GLY A 161 -14.14 10.35 4.85
N GLN A 162 -14.30 10.80 6.11
CA GLN A 162 -15.56 10.81 6.86
C GLN A 162 -16.32 9.47 6.78
N GLY A 163 -15.59 8.36 6.90
CA GLY A 163 -16.03 7.01 6.63
C GLY A 163 -17.23 6.49 7.42
N SER A 164 -17.61 7.12 8.54
CA SER A 164 -18.64 6.60 9.46
C SER A 164 -19.99 6.28 8.80
N VAL A 165 -20.44 7.11 7.85
CA VAL A 165 -21.70 6.88 7.13
C VAL A 165 -21.64 5.64 6.23
N TRP A 166 -20.45 5.33 5.71
CA TRP A 166 -20.20 4.17 4.87
C TRP A 166 -20.10 2.90 5.70
N TRP A 167 -19.48 2.98 6.89
CA TRP A 167 -19.40 1.88 7.84
C TRP A 167 -20.78 1.49 8.36
N GLU A 168 -21.60 2.47 8.76
CA GLU A 168 -22.98 2.24 9.17
C GLU A 168 -23.80 1.60 8.04
N SER A 169 -23.62 2.07 6.80
CA SER A 169 -24.31 1.50 5.64
C SER A 169 -23.86 0.06 5.33
N PHE A 170 -22.57 -0.24 5.52
CA PHE A 170 -22.02 -1.58 5.37
C PHE A 170 -22.60 -2.53 6.42
N ASP A 171 -22.51 -2.18 7.71
CA ASP A 171 -22.98 -3.01 8.82
C ASP A 171 -24.50 -3.22 8.78
N SER A 172 -25.25 -2.20 8.35
CA SER A 172 -26.71 -2.29 8.16
C SER A 172 -27.14 -2.95 6.86
N HIS A 173 -26.19 -3.34 6.00
CA HIS A 173 -26.45 -3.96 4.68
C HIS A 173 -27.35 -3.08 3.78
N THR A 174 -27.14 -1.76 3.81
CA THR A 174 -27.92 -0.77 3.04
C THR A 174 -27.13 -0.12 1.89
N LEU A 175 -25.89 -0.56 1.66
CA LEU A 175 -25.11 -0.13 0.50
C LEU A 175 -25.78 -0.52 -0.82
N ASN A 176 -25.83 0.43 -1.76
CA ASN A 176 -26.25 0.15 -3.13
C ASN A 176 -25.10 -0.36 -4.01
N TYR A 177 -23.87 0.07 -3.71
CA TYR A 177 -22.64 -0.24 -4.45
C TYR A 177 -21.48 -0.35 -3.45
N SER A 178 -20.36 -0.96 -3.89
CA SER A 178 -19.17 -1.06 -3.04
C SER A 178 -18.63 0.32 -2.65
N ARG A 179 -18.15 0.44 -1.41
CA ARG A 179 -17.70 1.71 -0.82
C ARG A 179 -16.51 2.28 -1.59
N PRO A 180 -16.36 3.62 -1.60
CA PRO A 180 -15.22 4.27 -2.23
C PRO A 180 -13.95 4.13 -1.37
N ASN A 181 -12.78 4.36 -1.98
CA ASN A 181 -11.52 4.54 -1.27
C ASN A 181 -11.21 6.04 -1.10
N ILE A 182 -10.21 6.40 -0.30
CA ILE A 182 -9.75 7.81 -0.27
C ILE A 182 -8.94 8.12 -1.53
N VAL A 183 -7.84 7.43 -1.78
CA VAL A 183 -6.97 7.64 -2.94
C VAL A 183 -6.91 6.38 -3.78
N GLU A 184 -7.14 6.49 -5.09
CA GLU A 184 -6.98 5.38 -6.02
C GLU A 184 -6.28 5.80 -7.31
N PHE A 185 -5.21 5.11 -7.65
CA PHE A 185 -4.47 5.29 -8.89
C PHE A 185 -4.64 4.02 -9.73
N ILE A 186 -5.14 4.16 -10.95
CA ILE A 186 -5.38 3.05 -11.86
C ILE A 186 -4.45 3.23 -13.06
N ASN A 187 -3.67 2.21 -13.43
CA ASN A 187 -2.75 2.27 -14.57
C ASN A 187 -1.76 3.45 -14.54
N CYS A 188 -1.39 3.93 -13.34
CA CYS A 188 -0.52 5.10 -13.21
C CYS A 188 0.96 4.72 -13.16
N LYS A 189 1.82 5.65 -13.53
CA LYS A 189 3.27 5.52 -13.45
C LYS A 189 3.89 6.72 -12.75
N ASP A 190 4.94 6.48 -11.98
CA ASP A 190 5.70 7.52 -11.27
C ASP A 190 4.78 8.27 -10.27
N VAL A 191 4.22 7.51 -9.32
CA VAL A 191 3.33 8.02 -8.28
C VAL A 191 4.12 8.30 -7.01
N VAL A 192 3.85 9.44 -6.36
CA VAL A 192 4.38 9.77 -5.03
C VAL A 192 3.26 10.20 -4.10
N VAL A 193 3.19 9.60 -2.91
CA VAL A 193 2.31 10.04 -1.82
C VAL A 193 3.18 10.27 -0.58
N SER A 194 3.28 11.50 -0.09
CA SER A 194 4.19 11.79 1.02
C SER A 194 3.80 12.94 1.94
N ASN A 195 4.21 12.88 3.20
CA ASN A 195 4.09 13.99 4.17
C ASN A 195 2.64 14.48 4.36
N ILE A 196 1.69 13.54 4.48
CA ILE A 196 0.26 13.81 4.65
C ILE A 196 -0.35 12.81 5.61
N THR A 197 -1.48 13.21 6.21
CA THR A 197 -2.27 12.38 7.12
C THR A 197 -3.59 11.97 6.46
N PHE A 198 -3.96 10.71 6.60
CA PHE A 198 -5.24 10.16 6.17
C PHE A 198 -6.07 9.73 7.37
N LEU A 199 -7.34 10.10 7.39
CA LEU A 199 -8.27 9.75 8.47
C LEU A 199 -9.54 9.11 7.91
N ASN A 200 -10.11 8.18 8.67
CA ASN A 200 -11.47 7.66 8.50
C ASN A 200 -11.84 7.28 7.04
N PRO A 201 -11.07 6.39 6.39
CA PRO A 201 -11.40 5.94 5.04
C PRO A 201 -12.77 5.24 5.01
N PRO A 202 -13.61 5.45 3.98
CA PRO A 202 -14.85 4.69 3.81
C PRO A 202 -14.61 3.19 3.67
N SER A 203 -13.61 2.82 2.86
CA SER A 203 -13.06 1.48 2.71
C SER A 203 -11.53 1.54 2.80
N TRP A 204 -10.80 1.52 1.68
CA TRP A 204 -9.33 1.54 1.70
C TRP A 204 -8.78 2.96 1.63
N THR A 205 -7.60 3.19 2.20
CA THR A 205 -6.97 4.52 2.26
C THR A 205 -6.26 4.87 0.96
N ILE A 206 -5.27 4.06 0.55
CA ILE A 206 -4.50 4.28 -0.68
C ILE A 206 -4.48 2.98 -1.48
N HIS A 207 -5.04 3.02 -2.68
CA HIS A 207 -5.17 1.89 -3.59
C HIS A 207 -4.49 2.18 -4.93
N PRO A 208 -3.16 2.02 -5.05
CA PRO A 208 -2.52 1.95 -6.35
C PRO A 208 -2.80 0.57 -6.96
N VAL A 209 -3.48 0.56 -8.10
CA VAL A 209 -3.82 -0.64 -8.86
C VAL A 209 -3.26 -0.55 -10.28
N TYR A 210 -2.60 -1.61 -10.74
CA TYR A 210 -1.94 -1.66 -12.06
C TYR A 210 -0.87 -0.58 -12.24
N CYS A 211 -0.31 -0.08 -11.15
CA CYS A 211 0.64 1.02 -11.18
C CYS A 211 2.08 0.54 -11.34
N SER A 212 2.97 1.47 -11.71
CA SER A 212 4.41 1.23 -11.68
C SER A 212 5.18 2.38 -11.06
N ASN A 213 6.27 2.07 -10.35
CA ASN A 213 7.14 3.05 -9.71
C ASN A 213 6.41 3.95 -8.69
N VAL A 214 5.76 3.32 -7.71
CA VAL A 214 4.98 3.97 -6.64
C VAL A 214 5.85 4.20 -5.41
N LEU A 215 5.87 5.41 -4.87
CA LEU A 215 6.51 5.75 -3.60
C LEU A 215 5.47 6.27 -2.61
N VAL A 216 5.39 5.66 -1.44
CA VAL A 216 4.61 6.14 -0.30
C VAL A 216 5.56 6.33 0.88
N GLN A 217 5.70 7.56 1.39
CA GLN A 217 6.65 7.84 2.47
C GLN A 217 6.17 8.89 3.46
N ASN A 218 6.58 8.75 4.73
CA ASN A 218 6.27 9.73 5.79
C ASN A 218 4.78 10.07 5.89
N ILE A 219 3.90 9.08 5.71
CA ILE A 219 2.46 9.27 5.89
C ILE A 219 2.02 8.81 7.27
N THR A 220 0.89 9.36 7.71
CA THR A 220 0.10 8.78 8.80
C THR A 220 -1.26 8.37 8.25
N ALA A 221 -1.73 7.16 8.55
CA ALA A 221 -3.08 6.72 8.22
C ALA A 221 -3.74 6.15 9.47
N ILE A 222 -4.94 6.65 9.82
CA ILE A 222 -5.64 6.26 11.06
C ILE A 222 -7.13 6.02 10.79
N SER A 223 -7.65 4.92 11.33
CA SER A 223 -9.09 4.67 11.44
C SER A 223 -9.42 4.03 12.80
N PRO A 224 -10.66 4.21 13.31
CA PRO A 224 -11.07 3.58 14.56
C PRO A 224 -11.12 2.04 14.47
N PRO A 225 -10.94 1.30 15.58
CA PRO A 225 -11.03 -0.17 15.60
C PRO A 225 -12.33 -0.74 15.04
N GLU A 226 -13.44 -0.05 15.25
CA GLU A 226 -14.78 -0.43 14.81
C GLU A 226 -15.02 -0.24 13.31
N SER A 227 -14.07 0.35 12.57
CA SER A 227 -14.24 0.60 11.14
C SER A 227 -14.08 -0.71 10.33
N PRO A 228 -15.14 -1.19 9.66
CA PRO A 228 -15.16 -2.53 9.06
C PRO A 228 -14.38 -2.55 7.74
N TYR A 229 -13.48 -3.54 7.60
CA TYR A 229 -12.68 -3.78 6.40
C TYR A 229 -11.90 -2.54 5.87
N THR A 230 -11.58 -1.60 6.76
CA THR A 230 -10.78 -0.42 6.40
C THR A 230 -9.31 -0.80 6.35
N SER A 231 -8.70 -0.64 5.18
CA SER A 231 -7.29 -0.97 4.97
C SER A 231 -6.47 0.28 4.69
N GLY A 232 -5.19 0.27 5.09
CA GLY A 232 -4.29 1.39 4.89
C GLY A 232 -3.79 1.46 3.46
N LEU A 233 -2.68 0.80 3.18
CA LEU A 233 -2.07 0.81 1.86
C LEU A 233 -2.22 -0.54 1.17
N VAL A 234 -2.84 -0.54 -0.01
CA VAL A 234 -3.19 -1.75 -0.75
C VAL A 234 -2.57 -1.72 -2.16
N PRO A 235 -1.28 -2.02 -2.34
CA PRO A 235 -0.72 -2.19 -3.68
C PRO A 235 -1.30 -3.43 -4.36
N ASP A 236 -1.98 -3.20 -5.47
CA ASP A 236 -2.65 -4.25 -6.25
C ASP A 236 -2.08 -4.30 -7.67
N SER A 237 -1.58 -5.46 -8.06
CA SER A 237 -1.02 -5.71 -9.40
C SER A 237 0.03 -4.65 -9.82
N CYS A 238 0.87 -4.21 -8.88
CA CYS A 238 1.83 -3.11 -9.06
C CYS A 238 3.28 -3.60 -9.29
N ASP A 239 4.07 -2.85 -10.06
CA ASP A 239 5.49 -3.15 -10.29
C ASP A 239 6.39 -2.00 -9.80
N GLY A 240 7.23 -2.27 -8.80
CA GLY A 240 8.10 -1.27 -8.21
C GLY A 240 7.35 -0.39 -7.21
N VAL A 241 7.22 -0.87 -5.97
CA VAL A 241 6.53 -0.18 -4.88
C VAL A 241 7.46 0.02 -3.69
N CYS A 242 7.57 1.25 -3.24
CA CYS A 242 8.39 1.66 -2.10
C CYS A 242 7.51 2.24 -1.00
N ILE A 243 7.55 1.66 0.20
CA ILE A 243 6.76 2.11 1.36
C ILE A 243 7.71 2.38 2.51
N GLU A 244 7.83 3.63 2.94
CA GLU A 244 8.88 4.05 3.87
C GLU A 244 8.37 4.91 5.04
N ASN A 245 8.95 4.72 6.22
CA ASN A 245 8.88 5.66 7.34
C ASN A 245 7.47 6.13 7.71
N SER A 246 6.48 5.24 7.60
CA SER A 246 5.06 5.56 7.72
C SER A 246 4.43 4.90 8.94
N ASN A 247 3.40 5.56 9.49
CA ASN A 247 2.64 5.07 10.65
C ASN A 247 1.20 4.78 10.24
N ILE A 248 0.77 3.53 10.31
CA ILE A 248 -0.52 3.07 9.78
C ILE A 248 -1.24 2.25 10.85
N SER A 249 -2.39 2.74 11.30
CA SER A 249 -3.24 2.12 12.33
C SER A 249 -4.68 2.01 11.81
N MET A 250 -5.10 0.79 11.47
CA MET A 250 -6.31 0.56 10.67
C MET A 250 -7.27 -0.43 11.34
N GLY A 251 -8.56 -0.30 11.02
CA GLY A 251 -9.62 -1.21 11.48
C GLY A 251 -9.41 -2.65 11.00
N HIS A 252 -8.99 -2.81 9.74
CA HIS A 252 -8.59 -4.09 9.14
C HIS A 252 -7.08 -4.08 8.84
N ASP A 253 -6.63 -4.27 7.59
CA ASP A 253 -5.20 -4.43 7.31
C ASP A 253 -4.46 -3.08 7.30
N ALA A 254 -3.27 -3.01 7.90
CA ALA A 254 -2.46 -1.79 7.80
C ALA A 254 -1.79 -1.68 6.41
N ILE A 255 -1.03 -2.69 6.00
CA ILE A 255 -0.51 -2.83 4.63
C ILE A 255 -0.94 -4.21 4.09
N CYS A 256 -1.49 -4.26 2.89
CA CYS A 256 -1.96 -5.51 2.28
C CYS A 256 -1.60 -5.58 0.79
N LEU A 257 -0.77 -6.53 0.39
CA LEU A 257 -0.42 -6.70 -1.04
C LEU A 257 -1.44 -7.60 -1.74
N LYS A 258 -1.93 -7.18 -2.91
CA LYS A 258 -2.95 -7.89 -3.69
C LYS A 258 -2.56 -7.99 -5.17
N SER A 259 -3.26 -8.79 -5.96
CA SER A 259 -3.06 -8.95 -7.41
C SER A 259 -4.30 -9.54 -8.11
N GLY A 260 -5.49 -9.05 -7.80
CA GLY A 260 -6.74 -9.55 -8.35
C GLY A 260 -7.24 -10.87 -7.74
N TRP A 261 -8.48 -11.22 -8.10
CA TRP A 261 -9.29 -12.21 -7.40
C TRP A 261 -9.77 -13.34 -8.33
N ASP A 262 -9.47 -14.58 -7.93
CA ASP A 262 -9.85 -15.83 -8.60
C ASP A 262 -9.58 -15.80 -10.12
N GLU A 263 -10.49 -16.30 -10.95
CA GLU A 263 -10.37 -16.37 -12.41
C GLU A 263 -10.20 -14.99 -13.06
N TYR A 264 -10.74 -13.92 -12.47
CA TYR A 264 -10.56 -12.56 -12.96
C TYR A 264 -9.10 -12.11 -12.80
N GLY A 265 -8.51 -12.39 -11.63
CA GLY A 265 -7.10 -12.12 -11.38
C GLY A 265 -6.18 -12.99 -12.25
N ILE A 266 -6.50 -14.28 -12.39
CA ILE A 266 -5.78 -15.22 -13.26
C ILE A 266 -5.82 -14.74 -14.72
N ALA A 267 -6.99 -14.38 -15.23
CA ALA A 267 -7.17 -13.92 -16.60
C ALA A 267 -6.49 -12.57 -16.86
N TYR A 268 -6.51 -11.66 -15.87
CA TYR A 268 -5.83 -10.39 -15.96
C TYR A 268 -4.30 -10.57 -15.95
N GLY A 269 -3.78 -11.53 -15.19
CA GLY A 269 -2.42 -12.04 -15.31
C GLY A 269 -1.32 -11.03 -14.96
N ARG A 270 -1.58 -10.14 -14.00
CA ARG A 270 -0.62 -9.12 -13.56
C ARG A 270 -0.30 -9.25 -12.08
N ALA A 271 0.96 -9.51 -11.79
CA ALA A 271 1.44 -9.65 -10.43
C ALA A 271 1.69 -8.31 -9.72
N THR A 272 1.65 -8.31 -8.39
CA THR A 272 2.38 -7.33 -7.58
C THR A 272 3.81 -7.81 -7.38
N THR A 273 4.79 -7.05 -7.87
CA THR A 273 6.20 -7.44 -7.85
C THR A 273 7.14 -6.26 -7.58
N ASN A 274 8.37 -6.57 -7.15
CA ASN A 274 9.40 -5.58 -6.80
C ASN A 274 8.90 -4.61 -5.72
N VAL A 275 8.54 -5.15 -4.55
CA VAL A 275 8.01 -4.36 -3.43
C VAL A 275 9.03 -4.27 -2.32
N HIS A 276 9.27 -3.07 -1.80
CA HIS A 276 10.08 -2.86 -0.61
C HIS A 276 9.35 -2.02 0.43
N VAL A 277 9.24 -2.59 1.64
CA VAL A 277 8.61 -1.95 2.81
C VAL A 277 9.66 -1.77 3.90
N LYS A 278 9.89 -0.53 4.34
CA LYS A 278 10.96 -0.21 5.30
C LYS A 278 10.57 0.81 6.35
N GLY A 279 10.92 0.55 7.61
CA GLY A 279 10.84 1.57 8.67
C GLY A 279 9.40 1.95 9.03
N VAL A 280 8.45 1.03 8.87
CA VAL A 280 7.03 1.28 9.12
C VAL A 280 6.59 0.84 10.52
N ARG A 281 5.58 1.54 11.05
CA ARG A 281 4.90 1.18 12.28
C ARG A 281 3.44 0.86 11.96
N LEU A 282 3.00 -0.34 12.34
CA LEU A 282 1.75 -0.94 11.87
C LEU A 282 0.92 -1.43 13.06
N GLU A 283 -0.38 -1.14 13.00
CA GLU A 283 -1.41 -1.58 13.94
C GLU A 283 -2.67 -1.98 13.17
N SER A 284 -3.27 -3.11 13.52
CA SER A 284 -4.43 -3.69 12.84
C SER A 284 -5.39 -4.37 13.83
N PHE A 285 -6.64 -3.91 13.88
CA PHE A 285 -7.58 -4.38 14.91
C PHE A 285 -8.29 -5.70 14.55
N SER A 286 -8.67 -5.89 13.29
CA SER A 286 -9.40 -7.09 12.83
C SER A 286 -8.72 -7.87 11.70
N GLY A 287 -7.64 -7.34 11.13
CA GLY A 287 -6.88 -7.96 10.04
C GLY A 287 -5.42 -8.22 10.41
N SER A 288 -4.53 -7.98 9.45
CA SER A 288 -3.08 -8.07 9.61
C SER A 288 -2.40 -6.70 9.59
N GLY A 289 -1.40 -6.52 10.45
CA GLY A 289 -0.51 -5.37 10.31
C GLY A 289 0.21 -5.40 8.95
N LEU A 290 0.71 -6.57 8.53
CA LEU A 290 1.26 -6.78 7.19
C LEU A 290 0.64 -8.02 6.55
N GLY A 291 -0.24 -7.83 5.57
CA GLY A 291 -0.94 -8.87 4.84
C GLY A 291 -0.43 -9.09 3.41
N PHE A 292 -0.53 -10.33 2.95
CA PHE A 292 -0.32 -10.74 1.57
C PHE A 292 -1.55 -11.56 1.13
N GLY A 293 -2.31 -11.05 0.17
CA GLY A 293 -3.56 -11.63 -0.29
C GLY A 293 -4.82 -11.07 0.43
N SER A 294 -5.95 -11.77 0.43
CA SER A 294 -6.14 -13.08 -0.21
C SER A 294 -6.38 -13.03 -1.71
N GLU A 295 -6.68 -11.85 -2.26
CA GLU A 295 -6.78 -11.61 -3.70
C GLU A 295 -5.37 -11.55 -4.30
N MET A 296 -4.77 -12.73 -4.51
CA MET A 296 -3.39 -12.92 -4.98
C MET A 296 -3.28 -13.68 -6.31
N SER A 297 -4.36 -13.71 -7.08
CA SER A 297 -4.54 -14.58 -8.24
C SER A 297 -3.64 -14.26 -9.43
N GLY A 298 -3.28 -12.98 -9.59
CA GLY A 298 -2.27 -12.53 -10.56
C GLY A 298 -0.83 -12.75 -10.11
N GLY A 299 -0.61 -13.05 -8.83
CA GLY A 299 0.68 -13.35 -8.22
C GLY A 299 1.27 -12.21 -7.39
N ILE A 300 2.01 -12.56 -6.34
CA ILE A 300 2.82 -11.65 -5.53
C ILE A 300 4.25 -12.20 -5.49
N SER A 301 5.25 -11.41 -5.90
CA SER A 301 6.64 -11.86 -5.82
C SER A 301 7.66 -10.77 -5.54
N ASP A 302 8.88 -11.18 -5.19
CA ASP A 302 10.04 -10.29 -5.07
C ASP A 302 9.76 -9.15 -4.08
N VAL A 303 9.43 -9.55 -2.85
CA VAL A 303 9.07 -8.63 -1.77
C VAL A 303 10.13 -8.63 -0.68
N ILE A 304 10.65 -7.46 -0.37
CA ILE A 304 11.57 -7.23 0.73
C ILE A 304 10.85 -6.38 1.78
N VAL A 305 10.92 -6.81 3.03
CA VAL A 305 10.39 -6.08 4.17
C VAL A 305 11.44 -6.02 5.25
N GLU A 306 11.77 -4.82 5.73
CA GLU A 306 12.76 -4.65 6.79
C GLU A 306 12.40 -3.54 7.79
N ASN A 307 12.83 -3.71 9.04
CA ASN A 307 12.67 -2.71 10.09
C ASN A 307 11.19 -2.34 10.33
N VAL A 308 10.39 -3.34 10.68
CA VAL A 308 8.95 -3.18 10.93
C VAL A 308 8.65 -3.25 12.42
N LYS A 309 7.79 -2.35 12.89
CA LYS A 309 7.21 -2.42 14.24
C LYS A 309 5.72 -2.73 14.15
N LEU A 310 5.34 -3.92 14.60
CA LEU A 310 3.95 -4.36 14.72
C LEU A 310 3.51 -4.24 16.18
N HIS A 311 2.39 -3.58 16.43
CA HIS A 311 1.88 -3.47 17.78
C HIS A 311 0.36 -3.52 17.87
N ASP A 312 -0.15 -3.94 19.03
CA ASP A 312 -1.57 -3.87 19.40
C ASP A 312 -2.51 -4.47 18.32
N SER A 313 -2.05 -5.56 17.67
CA SER A 313 -2.69 -6.10 16.48
C SER A 313 -3.28 -7.50 16.70
N LEU A 314 -4.34 -7.82 15.94
CA LEU A 314 -4.86 -9.19 15.87
C LEU A 314 -3.82 -10.11 15.22
N THR A 315 -3.51 -9.89 13.94
CA THR A 315 -2.45 -10.62 13.24
C THR A 315 -1.28 -9.67 12.93
N GLY A 316 -0.05 -10.14 13.20
CA GLY A 316 1.16 -9.40 12.89
C GLY A 316 1.46 -9.44 11.40
N ILE A 317 1.90 -10.59 10.91
CA ILE A 317 2.17 -10.86 9.50
C ILE A 317 1.26 -11.99 9.02
N GLY A 318 0.56 -11.79 7.91
CA GLY A 318 -0.41 -12.75 7.37
C GLY A 318 -0.22 -13.04 5.89
N PHE A 319 -0.25 -14.30 5.51
CA PHE A 319 -0.32 -14.76 4.12
C PHE A 319 -1.63 -15.54 3.93
N PHE A 320 -2.51 -15.03 3.08
CA PHE A 320 -3.87 -15.53 2.93
C PHE A 320 -4.11 -15.99 1.49
N THR A 321 -4.71 -17.16 1.35
CA THR A 321 -5.17 -17.70 0.07
C THR A 321 -6.17 -18.83 0.31
N SER A 322 -6.69 -19.41 -0.76
CA SER A 322 -7.61 -20.55 -0.74
C SER A 322 -7.53 -21.33 -2.06
N LYS A 323 -8.05 -22.56 -2.07
CA LYS A 323 -8.30 -23.29 -3.32
C LYS A 323 -9.22 -22.42 -4.20
N GLY A 324 -8.91 -22.27 -5.48
CA GLY A 324 -9.66 -21.35 -6.34
C GLY A 324 -8.88 -20.10 -6.72
N ARG A 325 -8.00 -19.63 -5.84
CA ARG A 325 -7.21 -18.43 -6.10
C ARG A 325 -6.22 -18.60 -7.25
N GLY A 326 -5.67 -19.79 -7.44
CA GLY A 326 -4.52 -19.98 -8.33
C GLY A 326 -3.36 -19.07 -7.95
N GLY A 327 -2.61 -18.60 -8.95
CA GLY A 327 -1.54 -17.63 -8.72
C GLY A 327 -0.44 -18.12 -7.77
N TYR A 328 0.27 -17.18 -7.15
CA TYR A 328 1.37 -17.48 -6.23
C TYR A 328 1.66 -16.35 -5.25
N ILE A 329 2.22 -16.66 -4.09
CA ILE A 329 3.01 -15.73 -3.28
C ILE A 329 4.38 -16.35 -3.10
N LYS A 330 5.43 -15.70 -3.63
CA LYS A 330 6.78 -16.28 -3.58
C LYS A 330 7.88 -15.25 -3.45
N ASP A 331 9.07 -15.71 -3.05
CA ASP A 331 10.28 -14.90 -3.01
C ASP A 331 10.10 -13.65 -2.12
N VAL A 332 9.64 -13.90 -0.89
CA VAL A 332 9.35 -12.88 0.13
C VAL A 332 10.34 -12.99 1.28
N VAL A 333 11.02 -11.88 1.60
CA VAL A 333 11.95 -11.80 2.73
C VAL A 333 11.50 -10.72 3.69
N ILE A 334 11.18 -11.13 4.92
CA ILE A 334 10.77 -10.24 6.00
C ILE A 334 11.81 -10.32 7.10
N SER A 335 12.45 -9.19 7.39
CA SER A 335 13.55 -9.13 8.35
C SER A 335 13.42 -7.99 9.37
N HIS A 336 14.07 -8.15 10.53
CA HIS A 336 14.15 -7.08 11.54
C HIS A 336 12.76 -6.58 11.98
N VAL A 337 11.94 -7.51 12.47
CA VAL A 337 10.58 -7.22 12.93
C VAL A 337 10.52 -7.22 14.45
N SER A 338 9.86 -6.21 15.00
CA SER A 338 9.52 -6.15 16.41
C SER A 338 8.01 -6.24 16.60
N PHE A 339 7.55 -7.21 17.40
CA PHE A 339 6.16 -7.39 17.77
C PHE A 339 5.94 -6.95 19.22
N HIS A 340 4.86 -6.23 19.49
CA HIS A 340 4.47 -5.87 20.85
C HIS A 340 2.96 -5.95 21.03
N ASN A 341 2.47 -6.77 21.96
CA ASN A 341 1.03 -6.93 22.19
C ASN A 341 0.29 -7.38 20.91
N VAL A 342 0.70 -8.51 20.34
CA VAL A 342 0.12 -9.07 19.11
C VAL A 342 -0.51 -10.42 19.42
N VAL A 343 -1.75 -10.65 18.96
CA VAL A 343 -2.45 -11.91 19.26
C VAL A 343 -1.82 -13.07 18.49
N LEU A 344 -1.71 -12.98 17.17
CA LEU A 344 -1.08 -13.99 16.32
C LEU A 344 0.09 -13.36 15.57
N ALA A 345 1.33 -13.75 15.89
CA ALA A 345 2.49 -13.10 15.28
C ALA A 345 2.62 -13.39 13.77
N ILE A 346 2.47 -14.65 13.37
CA ILE A 346 2.57 -15.09 11.97
C ILE A 346 1.41 -16.01 11.61
N GLU A 347 0.67 -15.66 10.56
CA GLU A 347 -0.33 -16.52 9.94
C GLU A 347 0.05 -16.81 8.49
N VAL A 348 -0.04 -18.08 8.10
CA VAL A 348 0.02 -18.51 6.70
C VAL A 348 -1.11 -19.50 6.53
N THR A 349 -2.13 -19.16 5.74
CA THR A 349 -3.35 -19.96 5.65
C THR A 349 -3.86 -20.09 4.23
N GLY A 350 -4.19 -21.33 3.85
CA GLY A 350 -4.92 -21.69 2.64
C GLY A 350 -6.43 -21.85 2.86
N GLU A 351 -6.96 -21.34 3.98
CA GLU A 351 -8.35 -21.52 4.40
C GLU A 351 -9.21 -20.24 4.26
N ASP A 352 -8.76 -19.24 3.48
CA ASP A 352 -9.52 -18.00 3.23
C ASP A 352 -10.57 -18.18 2.13
N ASN A 353 -11.60 -18.99 2.42
CA ASN A 353 -12.57 -19.54 1.47
C ASN A 353 -13.64 -18.54 0.98
N VAL A 354 -13.29 -17.25 0.85
CA VAL A 354 -14.18 -16.22 0.29
C VAL A 354 -13.86 -16.08 -1.19
N HIS A 355 -14.81 -16.25 -2.10
CA HIS A 355 -14.56 -16.21 -3.55
C HIS A 355 -15.30 -15.06 -4.23
N ALA A 356 -14.81 -14.65 -5.40
CA ALA A 356 -15.42 -13.58 -6.17
C ALA A 356 -16.87 -13.96 -6.50
N ASP A 357 -17.11 -15.16 -7.00
CA ASP A 357 -18.44 -15.72 -7.20
C ASP A 357 -18.35 -17.26 -7.15
N ASP A 358 -19.37 -17.95 -7.66
CA ASP A 358 -19.42 -19.41 -7.68
C ASP A 358 -18.80 -20.02 -8.96
N GLU A 359 -18.22 -19.21 -9.86
CA GLU A 359 -17.63 -19.63 -11.15
C GLU A 359 -16.11 -19.91 -11.08
N TYR A 360 -15.48 -19.69 -9.93
CA TYR A 360 -14.06 -19.97 -9.74
C TYR A 360 -13.70 -21.44 -9.95
N ASP A 361 -12.47 -21.70 -10.39
CA ASP A 361 -11.95 -23.06 -10.60
C ASP A 361 -11.42 -23.65 -9.28
N PRO A 362 -12.12 -24.59 -8.61
CA PRO A 362 -11.67 -25.14 -7.32
C PRO A 362 -10.35 -25.92 -7.40
N ASP A 363 -9.91 -26.31 -8.61
CA ASP A 363 -8.63 -26.98 -8.85
C ASP A 363 -7.49 -26.00 -9.19
N ALA A 364 -7.79 -24.69 -9.22
CA ALA A 364 -6.77 -23.64 -9.29
C ALA A 364 -6.07 -23.48 -7.92
N PHE A 365 -5.08 -24.33 -7.68
CA PHE A 365 -4.30 -24.31 -6.44
C PHE A 365 -3.27 -23.17 -6.41
N PRO A 366 -3.23 -22.37 -5.32
CA PRO A 366 -2.19 -21.37 -5.14
C PRO A 366 -0.85 -22.00 -4.77
N VAL A 367 0.24 -21.31 -5.11
CA VAL A 367 1.61 -21.66 -4.71
C VAL A 367 2.13 -20.67 -3.69
N ILE A 368 2.47 -21.14 -2.49
CA ILE A 368 3.17 -20.35 -1.47
C ILE A 368 4.54 -20.97 -1.25
N GLN A 369 5.61 -20.25 -1.60
CA GLN A 369 6.98 -20.77 -1.47
C GLN A 369 8.06 -19.69 -1.32
N HIS A 370 9.23 -20.05 -0.81
CA HIS A 370 10.36 -19.14 -0.59
C HIS A 370 9.97 -17.93 0.27
N ILE A 371 9.41 -18.21 1.44
CA ILE A 371 9.04 -17.19 2.42
C ILE A 371 10.04 -17.23 3.56
N THR A 372 10.78 -16.14 3.75
CA THR A 372 11.81 -16.03 4.78
C THR A 372 11.37 -15.05 5.85
N PHE A 373 11.31 -15.52 7.10
CA PHE A 373 11.15 -14.70 8.30
C PHE A 373 12.48 -14.71 9.06
N ASN A 374 13.13 -13.55 9.17
CA ASN A 374 14.48 -13.45 9.76
C ASN A 374 14.59 -12.36 10.83
N ASN A 375 15.36 -12.59 11.89
CA ASN A 375 15.65 -11.59 12.92
C ASN A 375 14.37 -10.92 13.47
N MET A 376 13.54 -11.71 14.15
CA MET A 376 12.27 -11.24 14.71
C MET A 376 12.24 -11.37 16.22
N THR A 377 11.75 -10.34 16.90
CA THR A 377 11.58 -10.36 18.36
C THR A 377 10.17 -9.93 18.73
N GLY A 378 9.57 -10.59 19.72
CA GLY A 378 8.20 -10.31 20.12
C GLY A 378 8.02 -10.33 21.64
N LEU A 379 7.27 -9.37 22.15
CA LEU A 379 6.83 -9.32 23.55
C LEU A 379 5.31 -9.30 23.62
N ASN A 380 4.77 -9.96 24.65
CA ASN A 380 3.34 -10.03 24.89
C ASN A 380 2.57 -10.65 23.70
N ILE A 381 3.03 -11.81 23.23
CA ILE A 381 2.44 -12.52 22.07
C ILE A 381 1.47 -13.59 22.56
N THR A 382 0.26 -13.69 22.00
CA THR A 382 -0.68 -14.75 22.43
C THR A 382 -0.37 -16.09 21.75
N SER A 383 -0.10 -16.08 20.45
CA SER A 383 0.26 -17.26 19.65
C SER A 383 1.45 -16.95 18.71
N PRO A 384 2.49 -17.81 18.69
CA PRO A 384 3.69 -17.55 17.89
C PRO A 384 3.44 -17.70 16.39
N GLY A 385 2.58 -18.64 15.98
CA GLY A 385 2.18 -18.74 14.59
C GLY A 385 1.26 -19.92 14.25
N ARG A 386 0.47 -19.72 13.20
CA ARG A 386 -0.45 -20.71 12.60
C ARG A 386 -0.17 -20.80 11.10
N LEU A 387 0.35 -21.95 10.66
CA LEU A 387 0.81 -22.19 9.29
C LEU A 387 0.08 -23.40 8.71
N PHE A 388 -1.06 -23.16 8.07
CA PHE A 388 -1.94 -24.18 7.49
C PHE A 388 -1.96 -24.06 5.96
N GLY A 389 -1.26 -24.97 5.29
CA GLY A 389 -1.33 -25.11 3.84
C GLY A 389 -2.51 -25.94 3.37
N ILE A 390 -2.63 -26.02 2.05
CA ILE A 390 -3.66 -26.82 1.39
C ILE A 390 -3.13 -28.25 1.26
N HIS A 391 -3.95 -29.26 1.58
CA HIS A 391 -3.52 -30.66 1.56
C HIS A 391 -3.01 -31.12 0.18
N GLU A 392 -3.70 -30.71 -0.89
CA GLU A 392 -3.36 -31.02 -2.28
C GLU A 392 -2.21 -30.18 -2.83
N SER A 393 -1.99 -28.98 -2.27
CA SER A 393 -0.89 -28.07 -2.62
C SER A 393 -0.24 -27.51 -1.34
N PRO A 394 0.59 -28.32 -0.65
CA PRO A 394 1.24 -27.90 0.58
C PRO A 394 2.11 -26.66 0.36
N PHE A 395 2.15 -25.75 1.33
CA PHE A 395 3.03 -24.58 1.26
C PHE A 395 4.45 -25.01 1.61
N THR A 396 5.43 -24.64 0.80
CA THR A 396 6.79 -25.18 0.92
C THR A 396 7.81 -24.07 1.11
N SER A 397 9.04 -24.43 1.45
CA SER A 397 10.15 -23.47 1.50
C SER A 397 9.85 -22.27 2.40
N ILE A 398 9.25 -22.50 3.56
CA ILE A 398 9.08 -21.51 4.61
C ILE A 398 10.31 -21.57 5.53
N CYS A 399 10.99 -20.45 5.72
CA CYS A 399 12.18 -20.34 6.56
C CYS A 399 11.93 -19.43 7.76
N LEU A 400 12.26 -19.91 8.96
CA LEU A 400 12.31 -19.11 10.20
C LEU A 400 13.76 -19.06 10.70
N SER A 401 14.35 -17.87 10.81
CA SER A 401 15.73 -17.70 11.29
C SER A 401 15.81 -16.61 12.35
N ASN A 402 16.42 -16.90 13.51
CA ASN A 402 16.59 -15.93 14.60
C ASN A 402 15.27 -15.27 15.03
N VAL A 403 14.27 -16.09 15.38
CA VAL A 403 12.93 -15.63 15.81
C VAL A 403 12.75 -15.90 17.30
N SER A 404 12.48 -14.88 18.10
CA SER A 404 12.29 -14.99 19.56
C SER A 404 11.02 -14.28 20.01
N LEU A 405 9.96 -15.04 20.32
CA LEU A 405 8.64 -14.55 20.71
C LEU A 405 8.34 -14.91 22.17
N VAL A 406 8.12 -13.91 23.01
CA VAL A 406 7.76 -14.09 24.43
C VAL A 406 6.23 -14.09 24.56
N LEU A 407 5.69 -15.24 25.00
CA LEU A 407 4.24 -15.46 25.06
C LEU A 407 3.60 -14.90 26.34
N THR A 408 2.32 -14.49 26.26
CA THR A 408 1.52 -13.96 27.38
C THR A 408 1.09 -15.03 28.39
N THR A 409 0.87 -16.25 27.93
CA THR A 409 0.42 -17.38 28.75
C THR A 409 1.28 -18.62 28.50
N SER A 410 1.39 -19.48 29.52
CA SER A 410 2.21 -20.70 29.49
C SER A 410 1.47 -21.94 28.96
N SER A 411 0.18 -21.83 28.62
CA SER A 411 -0.65 -22.95 28.16
C SER A 411 -0.54 -23.12 26.63
N SER A 412 0.07 -24.21 26.19
CA SER A 412 0.28 -24.60 24.78
C SER A 412 1.14 -23.61 23.97
N SER A 413 2.42 -23.52 24.33
CA SER A 413 3.45 -22.68 23.71
C SER A 413 3.88 -23.09 22.29
N SER A 414 3.06 -23.82 21.55
CA SER A 414 3.43 -24.42 20.27
C SER A 414 2.88 -23.65 19.08
N TRP A 415 3.72 -23.53 18.06
CA TRP A 415 3.28 -23.24 16.70
C TRP A 415 2.27 -24.29 16.24
N LEU A 416 1.30 -23.88 15.42
CA LEU A 416 0.33 -24.79 14.80
C LEU A 416 0.65 -24.92 13.32
N CYS A 417 0.94 -26.14 12.86
CA CYS A 417 1.32 -26.37 11.47
C CYS A 417 0.61 -27.59 10.87
N SER A 418 0.15 -27.45 9.62
CA SER A 418 -0.45 -28.52 8.83
C SER A 418 -0.20 -28.26 7.35
N ASN A 419 0.12 -29.30 6.57
CA ASN A 419 0.39 -29.18 5.12
C ASN A 419 1.37 -28.07 4.74
N VAL A 420 2.40 -27.87 5.57
CA VAL A 420 3.49 -26.94 5.30
C VAL A 420 4.82 -27.66 5.40
N LEU A 421 5.84 -27.17 4.69
CA LEU A 421 7.20 -27.70 4.72
C LEU A 421 8.19 -26.54 4.78
N GLY A 422 9.17 -26.64 5.66
CA GLY A 422 10.10 -25.56 5.88
C GLY A 422 11.23 -25.92 6.81
N PHE A 423 12.00 -24.91 7.20
CA PHE A 423 13.11 -25.09 8.11
C PHE A 423 13.22 -23.92 9.08
N SER A 424 13.81 -24.19 10.24
CA SER A 424 13.96 -23.22 11.31
C SER A 424 15.34 -23.29 11.93
N ASP A 425 15.97 -22.15 12.13
CA ASP A 425 17.26 -22.02 12.84
C ASP A 425 17.14 -20.94 13.93
N ASN A 426 17.58 -21.28 15.15
CA ASN A 426 17.51 -20.38 16.32
C ASN A 426 16.13 -19.73 16.53
N VAL A 427 15.08 -20.55 16.71
CA VAL A 427 13.70 -20.09 16.91
C VAL A 427 13.17 -20.49 18.29
N SER A 428 12.57 -19.51 18.99
CA SER A 428 11.90 -19.68 20.28
C SER A 428 10.55 -18.95 20.26
N PRO A 429 9.43 -19.60 20.65
CA PRO A 429 9.31 -20.99 21.08
C PRO A 429 9.56 -21.99 19.94
N MET A 430 9.82 -23.26 20.28
CA MET A 430 10.18 -24.30 19.31
C MET A 430 9.10 -24.48 18.21
N PRO A 431 9.45 -24.37 16.92
CA PRO A 431 8.52 -24.57 15.80
C PRO A 431 7.99 -26.00 15.69
N CYS A 432 6.95 -26.20 14.88
CA CYS A 432 6.44 -27.52 14.54
C CYS A 432 7.49 -28.38 13.80
N PHE A 433 7.35 -29.70 13.85
CA PHE A 433 8.27 -30.62 13.14
C PHE A 433 8.32 -30.39 11.62
N GLN A 434 7.20 -29.93 11.03
CA GLN A 434 7.10 -29.58 9.61
C GLN A 434 8.05 -28.44 9.19
N LEU A 435 8.47 -27.61 10.14
CA LEU A 435 9.41 -26.51 9.94
C LEU A 435 10.81 -26.87 10.43
N GLN A 436 11.11 -28.15 10.63
CA GLN A 436 12.42 -28.63 11.09
C GLN A 436 13.13 -29.50 10.04
N THR A 437 12.64 -29.51 8.80
CA THR A 437 13.27 -30.26 7.70
C THR A 437 14.55 -29.58 7.24
N PHE A 438 15.71 -30.12 7.61
CA PHE A 438 17.03 -29.60 7.20
C PHE A 438 17.29 -29.77 5.69
N PRO A 439 17.62 -28.71 4.94
CA PRO A 439 18.17 -28.86 3.61
C PRO A 439 19.62 -29.35 3.67
N TRP A 440 19.96 -30.34 2.85
CA TRP A 440 21.27 -31.02 2.85
C TRP A 440 22.45 -30.17 2.31
N ASN A 441 22.27 -28.87 2.01
CA ASN A 441 23.34 -27.97 1.57
C ASN A 441 23.04 -26.48 1.87
N SER A 442 23.95 -25.85 2.62
CA SER A 442 24.30 -24.41 2.78
C SER A 442 23.24 -23.30 2.99
N SER A 443 23.55 -22.45 3.99
CA SER A 443 23.05 -21.09 4.31
C SER A 443 21.55 -20.88 4.58
N ALA A 444 21.17 -21.09 5.83
CA ALA A 444 20.21 -20.40 6.72
C ALA A 444 18.85 -19.82 6.26
N CYS A 445 18.59 -19.41 5.01
CA CYS A 445 17.26 -18.99 4.47
C CYS A 445 17.40 -18.68 2.98
N PHE A 446 16.27 -18.61 2.25
CA PHE A 446 16.26 -18.15 0.86
C PHE A 446 16.61 -16.65 0.84
N PRO A 447 17.73 -16.25 0.19
CA PRO A 447 18.05 -14.84 0.06
C PRO A 447 17.03 -14.17 -0.86
N ALA A 448 16.79 -12.87 -0.65
CA ALA A 448 16.01 -12.09 -1.59
C ALA A 448 16.66 -12.21 -2.98
N SER A 449 15.85 -12.48 -4.01
CA SER A 449 16.33 -12.61 -5.38
C SER A 449 16.67 -11.20 -5.91
N SER A 450 17.87 -10.71 -5.57
CA SER A 450 18.45 -9.53 -6.22
C SER A 450 19.97 -9.50 -6.31
N THR A 451 20.71 -10.51 -5.84
CA THR A 451 22.17 -10.60 -6.11
C THR A 451 22.68 -12.03 -6.32
N SER A 452 22.40 -12.59 -7.50
CA SER A 452 23.38 -13.42 -8.20
C SER A 452 24.28 -12.52 -9.05
N ARG A 453 25.27 -11.86 -8.41
CA ARG A 453 26.40 -11.05 -8.98
C ARG A 453 26.93 -10.18 -7.82
N ILE A 454 28.17 -10.16 -7.32
CA ILE A 454 29.50 -10.58 -7.75
C ILE A 454 30.28 -10.96 -6.47
N ALA A 455 30.75 -12.20 -6.36
CA ALA A 455 31.91 -12.57 -5.53
C ALA A 455 32.60 -13.78 -6.17
N SER A 456 33.01 -13.60 -7.42
CA SER A 456 34.05 -14.40 -8.07
C SER A 456 34.81 -13.48 -9.01
N LEU A 457 35.78 -12.77 -8.42
CA LEU A 457 37.13 -12.52 -8.93
C LEU A 457 37.99 -11.98 -7.79
#